data_AF-A0A193C454-F1
#
_entry.id   AF-A0A193C454-F1
#
_cell.length_a   1.000
_cell.length_b   1.000
_cell.length_c   1.000
_cell.angle_alpha   90.00
_cell.angle_beta   90.00
_cell.angle_gamma   90.00
#
_symmetry.space_group_name_H-M   'P 1'
#
loop_
_entity.id
_entity.type
_entity.pdbx_description
1 polymer ?
#
loop_
_entity_poly.entity_id
_entity_poly.type
_entity_poly.pdbx_seq_one_letter_code
_entity_poly.pdbx_strand_id
1 'polypeptide(L)'
;MKKKIAALAMAAFSAAGFLAGPPASAATDSQFPPYGCDSGRYGLLFGEGISLTCFSLPHPAQTYRVVAHCASGSSYWYTVGYWVPLGFGPSSAECRGALLSNAYVAGYHVDDF
;
A
#
# COMPACT_ATOMS: atom_id res chain seq x y z
N MET A 1 -21.49 2.26 61.96
CA MET A 1 -20.01 2.40 61.96
C MET A 1 -19.49 2.16 60.54
N LYS A 2 -18.56 3.02 60.06
CA LYS A 2 -17.59 2.88 58.91
C LYS A 2 -18.18 2.64 57.48
N LYS A 3 -18.24 3.63 56.58
CA LYS A 3 -17.21 4.27 55.69
C LYS A 3 -16.48 3.27 54.76
N LYS A 4 -16.77 3.24 53.45
CA LYS A 4 -16.14 3.96 52.28
C LYS A 4 -14.91 3.23 51.65
N ILE A 5 -14.72 3.43 50.34
CA ILE A 5 -13.49 3.28 49.50
C ILE A 5 -13.35 1.88 48.86
N ALA A 6 -13.63 1.63 47.57
CA ALA A 6 -13.01 2.10 46.31
C ALA A 6 -11.58 1.59 46.06
N ALA A 7 -11.32 1.21 44.80
CA ALA A 7 -10.04 1.30 44.09
C ALA A 7 -9.00 0.15 44.19
N LEU A 8 -8.75 -0.40 42.99
CA LEU A 8 -7.45 -0.53 42.31
C LEU A 8 -6.42 -1.61 42.69
N ALA A 9 -5.99 -2.29 41.61
CA ALA A 9 -4.63 -2.65 41.21
C ALA A 9 -3.84 -3.67 42.03
N MET A 10 -3.42 -4.74 41.35
CA MET A 10 -2.03 -5.03 40.97
C MET A 10 -2.02 -6.36 40.20
N ALA A 11 -1.77 -6.34 38.88
CA ALA A 11 -0.43 -6.42 38.28
C ALA A 11 0.18 -7.83 38.41
N ALA A 12 0.03 -8.63 37.35
CA ALA A 12 0.96 -9.69 37.02
C ALA A 12 1.60 -9.35 35.67
N PHE A 13 2.70 -8.61 35.77
CA PHE A 13 3.74 -8.56 34.74
C PHE A 13 4.28 -9.97 34.54
N SER A 14 4.23 -10.52 33.32
CA SER A 14 5.18 -11.51 32.79
C SER A 14 4.82 -11.92 31.36
N ALA A 15 5.37 -11.21 30.37
CA ALA A 15 5.80 -11.75 29.08
C ALA A 15 6.48 -10.63 28.28
N ALA A 16 7.70 -10.28 28.69
CA ALA A 16 8.61 -9.57 27.81
C ALA A 16 9.18 -10.57 26.81
N GLY A 17 9.15 -10.21 25.53
CA GLY A 17 10.03 -10.78 24.50
C GLY A 17 9.29 -11.51 23.37
N PHE A 18 9.61 -11.11 22.14
CA PHE A 18 9.17 -11.64 20.83
C PHE A 18 7.79 -11.15 20.37
N LEU A 19 7.60 -10.27 19.37
CA LEU A 19 8.45 -9.68 18.34
C LEU A 19 7.83 -8.31 17.98
N ALA A 20 8.23 -7.23 18.65
CA ALA A 20 8.09 -5.91 18.06
C ALA A 20 9.21 -5.76 17.03
N GLY A 21 9.05 -6.45 15.89
CA GLY A 21 9.83 -6.10 14.72
C GLY A 21 9.60 -4.62 14.42
N PRO A 22 10.63 -3.86 14.01
CA PRO A 22 10.38 -2.56 13.42
C PRO A 22 9.27 -2.73 12.36
N PRO A 23 8.35 -1.77 12.17
CA PRO A 23 7.54 -1.80 10.95
C PRO A 23 8.53 -2.00 9.81
N ALA A 24 8.23 -2.94 8.90
CA ALA A 24 8.98 -3.11 7.67
C ALA A 24 8.75 -1.87 6.79
N SER A 25 9.22 -0.71 7.24
CA SER A 25 9.32 0.53 6.50
C SER A 25 10.67 0.52 5.82
N ALA A 26 10.77 -0.28 4.75
CA ALA A 26 11.87 -0.19 3.79
C ALA A 26 11.49 -0.85 2.46
N ALA A 27 10.29 -0.61 1.97
CA ALA A 27 10.21 -0.29 0.55
C ALA A 27 10.19 1.24 0.55
N THR A 28 11.26 1.87 0.08
CA THR A 28 11.10 3.17 -0.56
C THR A 28 10.03 2.94 -1.62
N ASP A 29 8.78 3.28 -1.30
CA ASP A 29 7.72 3.37 -2.28
C ASP A 29 8.32 4.13 -3.43
N SER A 30 8.45 3.45 -4.56
CA SER A 30 9.33 3.88 -5.63
C SER A 30 8.71 5.16 -6.19
N GLN A 31 9.15 6.30 -5.64
CA GLN A 31 8.74 7.62 -6.08
C GLN A 31 9.03 7.79 -7.58
N PHE A 32 9.95 6.98 -8.09
CA PHE A 32 10.29 6.85 -9.50
C PHE A 32 9.90 5.46 -10.02
N PRO A 33 9.33 5.37 -11.23
CA PRO A 33 9.04 4.09 -11.85
C PRO A 33 10.33 3.28 -12.08
N PRO A 34 10.21 1.94 -12.19
CA PRO A 34 11.31 1.10 -12.64
C PRO A 34 11.89 1.60 -13.97
N TYR A 35 13.18 1.36 -14.20
CA TYR A 35 13.81 1.69 -15.48
C TYR A 35 13.04 1.04 -16.64
N GLY A 36 12.73 1.82 -17.68
CA GLY A 36 11.96 1.35 -18.83
C GLY A 36 10.44 1.49 -18.66
N CYS A 37 9.98 2.08 -17.55
CA CYS A 37 8.58 2.34 -17.29
C CYS A 37 8.30 3.82 -17.04
N ASP A 38 7.13 4.27 -17.46
CA ASP A 38 6.56 5.58 -17.18
C ASP A 38 5.31 5.41 -16.31
N SER A 39 5.23 6.16 -15.21
CA SER A 39 4.08 6.12 -14.29
C SER A 39 3.36 7.46 -14.23
N GLY A 40 2.03 7.42 -14.19
CA GLY A 40 1.18 8.59 -13.96
C GLY A 40 0.10 8.31 -12.93
N ARG A 41 -0.08 9.23 -11.98
CA ARG A 41 -1.22 9.21 -11.05
C ARG A 41 -2.37 10.04 -11.59
N TYR A 42 -3.61 9.63 -11.29
CA TYR A 42 -4.82 10.31 -11.74
C TYR A 42 -5.89 10.34 -10.65
N GLY A 43 -6.68 11.41 -10.61
CA GLY A 43 -7.75 11.57 -9.62
C GLY A 43 -9.00 10.75 -9.97
N LEU A 44 -9.67 10.24 -8.94
CA LEU A 44 -10.98 9.59 -9.02
C LEU A 44 -11.95 10.29 -8.06
N LEU A 45 -13.26 10.09 -8.26
CA LEU A 45 -14.22 10.50 -7.25
C LEU A 45 -14.01 9.65 -5.98
N PHE A 46 -13.65 10.30 -4.87
CA PHE A 46 -13.28 9.67 -3.61
C PHE A 46 -12.02 8.78 -3.66
N GLY A 47 -11.10 9.03 -4.59
CA GLY A 47 -9.94 8.17 -4.76
C GLY A 47 -8.82 8.73 -5.63
N GLU A 48 -7.80 7.91 -5.82
CA GLU A 48 -6.70 8.14 -6.74
C GLU A 48 -6.37 6.82 -7.44
N GLY A 49 -5.92 6.89 -8.69
CA GLY A 49 -5.41 5.74 -9.42
C GLY A 49 -3.97 5.98 -9.86
N ILE A 50 -3.31 4.88 -10.19
CA ILE A 50 -2.01 4.89 -10.85
C ILE A 50 -2.09 4.07 -12.13
N SER A 51 -1.47 4.60 -13.17
CA SER A 51 -1.31 3.98 -14.48
C SER A 51 0.18 3.91 -14.78
N LEU A 52 0.65 2.78 -15.29
CA LEU A 52 2.06 2.54 -15.55
C LEU A 52 2.23 1.84 -16.89
N THR A 53 3.09 2.37 -17.76
CA THR A 53 3.44 1.78 -19.05
C THR A 53 4.90 1.37 -19.05
N CYS A 54 5.22 0.10 -19.32
CA CYS A 54 6.59 -0.39 -19.44
C CYS A 54 6.93 -0.83 -20.87
N PHE A 55 8.12 -0.45 -21.34
CA PHE A 55 8.72 -0.92 -22.60
C PHE A 55 9.89 -1.87 -22.35
N SER A 56 10.48 -1.84 -21.16
CA SER A 56 11.50 -2.79 -20.72
C SER A 56 11.44 -2.95 -19.20
N LEU A 57 11.95 -4.07 -18.70
CA LEU A 57 12.10 -4.35 -17.27
C LEU A 57 13.52 -4.86 -16.99
N PRO A 58 14.03 -4.73 -15.74
CA PRO A 58 15.36 -5.20 -15.36
C PRO A 58 15.55 -6.71 -15.51
N HIS A 59 14.47 -7.48 -15.35
CA HIS A 59 14.47 -8.94 -15.49
C HIS A 59 13.78 -9.35 -16.80
N PRO A 60 14.13 -10.53 -17.36
CA PRO A 60 13.48 -11.04 -18.57
C PRO A 60 12.03 -11.43 -18.24
N ALA A 61 11.12 -10.47 -18.38
CA ALA A 61 9.68 -10.62 -18.26
C ALA A 61 9.02 -10.20 -19.57
N GLN A 62 7.88 -10.82 -19.88
CA GLN A 62 7.10 -10.46 -21.08
C GLN A 62 5.88 -9.61 -20.73
N THR A 63 5.41 -9.75 -19.49
CA THR A 63 4.25 -9.03 -19.00
C THR A 63 4.52 -8.41 -17.65
N TYR A 64 3.74 -7.38 -17.33
CA TYR A 64 3.85 -6.67 -16.08
C TYR A 64 2.47 -6.24 -15.60
N ARG A 65 2.36 -5.98 -14.30
CA ARG A 65 1.20 -5.28 -13.73
C ARG A 65 1.63 -4.35 -12.62
N VAL A 66 0.93 -3.24 -12.48
CA VAL A 66 1.09 -2.35 -11.32
C VAL A 66 0.30 -2.89 -10.14
N VAL A 67 0.88 -2.85 -8.95
CA VAL A 67 0.20 -3.12 -7.68
C VAL A 67 0.28 -1.86 -6.84
N ALA A 68 -0.85 -1.17 -6.69
CA ALA A 68 -0.98 0.04 -5.91
C ALA A 68 -1.09 -0.28 -4.43
N HIS A 69 -0.36 0.48 -3.61
CA HIS A 69 -0.49 0.49 -2.16
C HIS A 69 -1.43 1.64 -1.81
N CYS A 70 -2.60 1.29 -1.31
CA CYS A 70 -3.68 2.21 -1.07
C CYS A 70 -3.78 2.54 0.42
N ALA A 71 -4.10 3.81 0.71
CA ALA A 71 -4.34 4.26 2.06
C ALA A 71 -5.58 5.17 2.13
N SER A 72 -6.30 5.07 3.25
CA SER A 72 -7.35 6.01 3.63
C SER A 72 -7.48 6.06 5.15
N GLY A 73 -7.17 7.21 5.74
CA GLY A 73 -7.08 7.34 7.20
C GLY A 73 -6.07 6.35 7.79
N SER A 74 -6.53 5.46 8.67
CA SER A 74 -5.73 4.39 9.27
C SER A 74 -5.83 3.03 8.54
N SER A 75 -6.53 2.98 7.41
CA SER A 75 -6.72 1.75 6.62
C SER A 75 -5.71 1.68 5.48
N TYR A 76 -5.14 0.49 5.28
CA TYR A 76 -4.15 0.19 4.25
C TYR A 76 -4.52 -1.10 3.51
N TRP A 77 -4.42 -1.10 2.19
CA TRP A 77 -4.70 -2.27 1.36
C TRP A 77 -3.95 -2.20 0.03
N TYR A 78 -4.03 -3.26 -0.76
CA TYR A 78 -3.46 -3.30 -2.11
C TYR A 78 -4.57 -3.40 -3.15
N THR A 79 -4.40 -2.68 -4.26
CA THR A 79 -5.19 -2.89 -5.48
C THR A 79 -4.26 -3.36 -6.59
N VAL A 80 -4.69 -4.38 -7.33
CA VAL A 80 -3.89 -5.04 -8.36
C VAL A 80 -4.42 -4.65 -9.74
N GLY A 81 -3.54 -4.20 -10.62
CA GLY A 81 -3.85 -3.95 -12.03
C GLY A 81 -3.85 -5.21 -12.88
N TYR A 82 -4.22 -5.07 -14.14
CA TYR A 82 -4.18 -6.18 -15.10
C TYR A 82 -2.76 -6.45 -15.59
N TRP A 83 -2.49 -7.72 -15.92
CA TRP A 83 -1.29 -8.10 -16.66
C TRP A 83 -1.34 -7.54 -18.07
N VAL A 84 -0.31 -6.81 -18.46
CA VAL A 84 -0.18 -6.20 -19.78
C VAL A 84 1.18 -6.59 -20.37
N PRO A 85 1.25 -6.97 -21.66
CA PRO A 85 2.54 -7.17 -22.31
C PRO A 85 3.36 -5.88 -22.37
N LEU A 86 4.69 -5.99 -22.31
CA LEU A 86 5.58 -4.85 -22.50
C LEU A 86 5.31 -4.17 -23.85
N GLY A 87 5.14 -2.85 -23.83
CA GLY A 87 4.85 -2.02 -25.02
C GLY A 87 3.39 -1.99 -25.49
N PHE A 88 2.45 -2.67 -24.80
CA PHE A 88 1.04 -2.78 -25.23
C PHE A 88 0.05 -1.86 -24.48
N GLY A 89 0.56 -0.84 -23.80
CA GLY A 89 -0.26 0.12 -23.05
C GLY A 89 -0.17 -0.08 -21.54
N PRO A 90 -0.96 0.68 -20.75
CA PRO A 90 -0.76 0.75 -19.31
C PRO A 90 -1.44 -0.38 -18.53
N SER A 91 -0.79 -0.81 -17.45
CA SER A 91 -1.45 -1.46 -16.32
C SER A 91 -1.91 -0.39 -15.33
N SER A 92 -3.17 -0.45 -14.89
CA SER A 92 -3.75 0.54 -13.97
C SER A 92 -4.34 -0.11 -12.74
N ALA A 93 -4.18 0.54 -11.59
CA ALA A 93 -4.76 0.14 -10.31
C ALA A 93 -5.38 1.35 -9.60
N GLU A 94 -6.55 1.15 -8.97
CA GLU A 94 -7.33 2.22 -8.37
C GLU A 94 -7.49 2.06 -6.85
N CYS A 95 -7.16 3.12 -6.12
CA CYS A 95 -7.44 3.24 -4.70
C CYS A 95 -8.76 3.98 -4.55
N ARG A 96 -9.86 3.23 -4.40
CA ARG A 96 -11.20 3.79 -4.17
C ARG A 96 -11.51 3.86 -2.70
N GLY A 97 -11.85 5.06 -2.24
CA GLY A 97 -12.30 5.30 -0.88
C GLY A 97 -13.81 5.13 -0.73
N ALA A 98 -14.29 5.40 0.49
CA ALA A 98 -15.72 5.45 0.78
C ALA A 98 -16.28 6.86 0.50
N LEU A 99 -17.61 7.00 0.51
CA LEU A 99 -18.35 8.23 0.15
C LEU A 99 -17.86 9.52 0.85
N LEU A 100 -17.24 9.41 2.03
CA LEU A 100 -16.75 10.56 2.83
C LEU A 100 -15.26 10.46 3.17
N SER A 101 -14.54 9.54 2.53
CA SER A 101 -13.16 9.23 2.90
C SER A 101 -12.35 8.91 1.65
N ASN A 102 -11.61 9.92 1.18
CA ASN A 102 -10.76 9.80 0.00
C ASN A 102 -9.63 8.80 0.26
N ALA A 103 -9.50 7.82 -0.62
CA ALA A 103 -8.30 7.00 -0.69
C ALA A 103 -7.25 7.66 -1.60
N TYR A 104 -5.98 7.37 -1.36
CA TYR A 104 -4.88 7.83 -2.19
C TYR A 104 -3.88 6.69 -2.44
N VAL A 105 -3.06 6.86 -3.48
CA VAL A 105 -1.95 5.96 -3.79
C VAL A 105 -0.79 6.34 -2.87
N ALA A 106 -0.63 5.62 -1.76
CA ALA A 106 0.52 5.81 -0.87
C ALA A 106 1.82 5.40 -1.57
N GLY A 107 1.73 4.37 -2.40
CA GLY A 107 2.87 3.66 -2.97
C GLY A 107 2.47 2.76 -4.12
N TYR A 108 3.46 2.14 -4.75
CA TYR A 108 3.23 1.07 -5.71
C TYR A 108 4.49 0.24 -5.95
N HIS A 109 4.29 -0.91 -6.56
CA HIS A 109 5.34 -1.72 -7.17
C HIS A 109 4.84 -2.36 -8.46
N VAL A 110 5.74 -3.01 -9.17
CA VAL A 110 5.45 -3.75 -10.40
C VAL A 110 5.71 -5.23 -10.13
N ASP A 111 4.70 -6.06 -10.42
CA ASP A 111 4.90 -7.50 -10.56
C ASP A 111 5.24 -7.79 -12.03
N ASP A 112 6.12 -8.76 -12.24
CA ASP A 112 6.54 -9.21 -13.56
C ASP A 112 6.49 -10.74 -13.69
N PHE A 113 6.28 -11.21 -14.92
CA PHE A 113 6.27 -12.63 -15.31
C PHE A 113 6.68 -12.81 -16.78
#